data_AF-A0A8S2KJG7-F1
#
_entry.id   AF-A0A8S2KJG7-F1
#
_cell.length_a   1.000
_cell.length_b   1.000
_cell.length_c   1.000
_cell.angle_alpha   90.00
_cell.angle_beta   90.00
_cell.angle_gamma   90.00
#
_symmetry.space_group_name_H-M   'P 1'
#
loop_
_entity.id
_entity.type
_entity.pdbx_description
1 polymer ?
#
loop_
_entity_poly.entity_id
_entity_poly.type
_entity_poly.pdbx_seq_one_letter_code
_entity_poly.pdbx_strand_id
1 'polypeptide(L)'
;MIQSLCSLVSVTIDDQLIEFDTSTLFSETILSEQTFNATVEALQDQFTQTTAKSFQISLNSLSNIAQDNQITNRLETDTHLAYIYYEFFYDNFVYYEPLSVSSGSRTYDNHTCLCSKSPYCKTMTGIYDAYAGQYPAPFGVINSIQGNLIFPVPGVNVGCTVLQAVLQSDLQCFYNRSCLSQLNSYLNDSPYPFYAKPLQVTSSLSPATIGSLVNSLMVDNWTLTASYSSYFDTCHPSQCKYVYVEKFHIIYTITTTVGFIGGIVTILMILMLPVVTFIRKRSVKPQSLTTIG
;
A
#
# COMPACT_ATOMS: atom_id res chain seq x y z
N MET A 1 -13.58 -8.40 17.25
CA MET A 1 -12.74 -8.66 16.07
C MET A 1 -12.56 -7.42 15.19
N ILE A 2 -13.62 -6.75 14.72
CA ILE A 2 -13.47 -5.53 13.89
C ILE A 2 -12.64 -4.45 14.60
N GLN A 3 -12.90 -4.21 15.88
CA GLN A 3 -12.07 -3.31 16.72
C GLN A 3 -10.60 -3.74 16.76
N SER A 4 -10.33 -5.05 16.86
CA SER A 4 -8.98 -5.58 16.87
C SER A 4 -8.28 -5.38 15.53
N LEU A 5 -9.00 -5.53 14.41
CA LEU A 5 -8.47 -5.24 13.07
C LEU A 5 -8.12 -3.75 12.95
N CYS A 6 -9.03 -2.85 13.37
CA CYS A 6 -8.79 -1.42 13.38
C CYS A 6 -7.56 -1.04 14.22
N SER A 7 -7.42 -1.63 15.41
CA SER A 7 -6.25 -1.41 16.28
C SER A 7 -4.97 -1.92 15.64
N LEU A 8 -5.00 -3.08 15.00
CA LEU A 8 -3.82 -3.66 14.35
C LEU A 8 -3.40 -2.84 13.13
N VAL A 9 -4.36 -2.34 12.37
CA VAL A 9 -4.09 -1.44 11.25
C VAL A 9 -3.46 -0.14 11.73
N SER A 10 -3.98 0.47 12.80
CA SER A 10 -3.38 1.67 13.40
C SER A 10 -1.91 1.45 13.75
N VAL A 11 -1.60 0.37 14.49
CA VAL A 11 -0.22 0.03 14.85
C VAL A 11 0.64 -0.21 13.62
N THR A 12 0.11 -0.90 12.61
CA THR A 12 0.85 -1.15 11.36
C THR A 12 1.19 0.14 10.63
N ILE A 13 0.26 1.10 10.59
CA ILE A 13 0.49 2.42 10.00
C ILE A 13 1.55 3.17 10.81
N ASP A 14 1.43 3.19 12.13
CA ASP A 14 2.38 3.88 13.02
C ASP A 14 3.80 3.32 12.87
N ASP A 15 3.96 2.00 12.84
CA ASP A 15 5.26 1.33 12.65
C ASP A 15 5.86 1.65 11.27
N GLN A 16 5.04 1.69 10.23
CA GLN A 16 5.49 2.02 8.88
C GLN A 16 5.82 3.51 8.72
N LEU A 17 5.13 4.39 9.44
CA LEU A 17 5.46 5.83 9.46
C LEU A 17 6.85 6.07 10.07
N ILE A 18 7.22 5.33 11.12
CA ILE A 18 8.57 5.41 11.70
C ILE A 18 9.63 5.06 10.64
N GLU A 19 9.42 4.02 9.85
CA GLU A 19 10.33 3.64 8.76
C GLU A 19 10.33 4.70 7.64
N PHE A 20 9.16 5.20 7.26
CA PHE A 20 9.01 6.25 6.25
C PHE A 20 9.73 7.54 6.64
N ASP A 21 9.64 7.97 7.90
CA ASP A 21 10.30 9.18 8.41
C ASP A 21 11.83 9.07 8.39
N THR A 22 12.38 7.84 8.42
CA THR A 22 13.82 7.63 8.23
C THR A 22 14.24 7.70 6.77
N SER A 23 13.29 7.53 5.83
CA SER A 23 13.54 7.69 4.40
C SER A 23 13.71 9.18 4.09
N THR A 24 14.95 9.58 3.89
CA THR A 24 15.32 10.96 3.63
C THR A 24 15.39 11.17 2.12
N LEU A 25 14.71 12.22 1.65
CA LEU A 25 14.72 12.61 0.23
C LEU A 25 16.06 13.29 -0.09
N PHE A 26 17.13 12.51 -0.14
CA PHE A 26 18.46 12.99 -0.50
C PHE A 26 18.56 13.12 -2.02
N SER A 27 18.69 14.36 -2.48
CA SER A 27 19.07 14.65 -3.86
C SER A 27 20.38 15.41 -3.85
N GLU A 28 21.35 14.96 -4.65
CA GLU A 28 22.63 15.65 -4.84
C GLU A 28 22.47 16.99 -5.58
N THR A 29 21.33 17.17 -6.26
CA THR A 29 20.97 18.40 -6.96
C THR A 29 19.58 18.87 -6.53
N ILE A 30 19.33 20.19 -6.54
CA ILE A 30 18.00 20.72 -6.24
C ILE A 30 17.01 20.18 -7.28
N LEU A 31 15.93 19.58 -6.80
CA LEU A 31 14.84 19.15 -7.65
C LEU A 31 14.00 20.36 -8.10
N SER A 32 13.53 20.33 -9.34
CA SER A 32 12.49 21.26 -9.79
C SER A 32 11.20 21.05 -8.99
N GLU A 33 10.37 22.08 -8.83
CA GLU A 33 9.09 21.97 -8.11
C GLU A 33 8.20 20.85 -8.67
N GLN A 34 8.16 20.71 -9.99
CA GLN A 34 7.42 19.63 -10.64
C GLN A 34 7.97 18.25 -10.26
N THR A 35 9.29 18.08 -10.28
CA THR A 35 9.95 16.81 -9.90
C THR A 35 9.75 16.51 -8.43
N PHE A 36 9.82 17.53 -7.56
CA PHE A 36 9.56 17.42 -6.14
C PHE A 36 8.13 16.92 -5.89
N ASN A 37 7.12 17.59 -6.44
CA ASN A 37 5.71 17.20 -6.26
C ASN A 37 5.46 15.77 -6.77
N ALA A 38 5.98 15.43 -7.96
CA ALA A 38 5.85 14.07 -8.49
C ALA A 38 6.55 13.02 -7.61
N THR A 39 7.68 13.35 -7.00
CA THR A 39 8.39 12.44 -6.08
C THR A 39 7.63 12.26 -4.78
N VAL A 40 7.07 13.34 -4.23
CA VAL A 40 6.23 13.34 -3.03
C VAL A 40 4.97 12.48 -3.23
N GLU A 41 4.27 12.64 -4.35
CA GLU A 41 3.11 11.81 -4.72
C GLU A 41 3.51 10.33 -4.86
N ALA A 42 4.63 10.05 -5.56
CA ALA A 42 5.12 8.69 -5.71
C ALA A 42 5.50 8.03 -4.37
N LEU A 43 6.07 8.79 -3.45
CA LEU A 43 6.39 8.32 -2.09
C LEU A 43 5.12 8.01 -1.29
N GLN A 44 4.10 8.85 -1.39
CA GLN A 44 2.79 8.60 -0.77
C GLN A 44 2.17 7.31 -1.31
N ASP A 45 2.14 7.15 -2.63
CA ASP A 45 1.58 5.97 -3.28
C ASP A 45 2.36 4.71 -2.89
N GLN A 46 3.69 4.79 -2.87
CA GLN A 46 4.55 3.68 -2.46
C GLN A 46 4.29 3.29 -1.00
N PHE A 47 4.22 4.27 -0.10
CA PHE A 47 3.91 4.04 1.31
C PHE A 47 2.57 3.32 1.46
N THR A 48 1.50 3.92 0.94
CA THR A 48 0.13 3.39 1.09
C THR A 48 -0.01 1.98 0.51
N GLN A 49 0.52 1.72 -0.69
CA GLN A 49 0.46 0.40 -1.31
C GLN A 49 1.30 -0.64 -0.58
N THR A 50 2.50 -0.28 -0.12
CA THR A 50 3.41 -1.23 0.55
C THR A 50 2.87 -1.59 1.92
N THR A 51 2.41 -0.62 2.70
CA THR A 51 1.78 -0.84 4.00
C THR A 51 0.53 -1.72 3.87
N ALA A 52 -0.36 -1.41 2.92
CA ALA A 52 -1.57 -2.20 2.67
C ALA A 52 -1.23 -3.65 2.29
N LYS A 53 -0.28 -3.84 1.37
CA LYS A 53 0.16 -5.16 0.92
C LYS A 53 0.83 -5.97 2.04
N SER A 54 1.70 -5.34 2.83
CA SER A 54 2.36 -5.98 3.97
C SER A 54 1.33 -6.48 4.98
N PHE A 55 0.36 -5.63 5.33
CA PHE A 55 -0.73 -5.99 6.23
C PHE A 55 -1.57 -7.17 5.71
N GLN A 56 -1.93 -7.15 4.42
CA GLN A 56 -2.66 -8.25 3.77
C GLN A 56 -1.88 -9.56 3.81
N ILE A 57 -0.57 -9.52 3.55
CA ILE A 57 0.30 -10.70 3.63
C ILE A 57 0.23 -11.27 5.05
N SER A 58 0.36 -10.45 6.09
CA SER A 58 0.27 -10.92 7.48
C SER A 58 -1.07 -11.60 7.79
N LEU A 59 -2.21 -11.02 7.39
CA LEU A 59 -3.52 -11.62 7.61
C LEU A 59 -3.72 -12.94 6.85
N ASN A 60 -3.26 -13.00 5.60
CA ASN A 60 -3.35 -14.21 4.79
C ASN A 60 -2.44 -15.31 5.33
N SER A 61 -1.24 -14.97 5.80
CA SER A 61 -0.33 -15.90 6.47
C SER A 61 -0.98 -16.50 7.72
N LEU A 62 -1.64 -15.70 8.56
CA LEU A 62 -2.36 -16.22 9.73
C LEU A 62 -3.49 -17.19 9.34
N SER A 63 -4.25 -16.86 8.29
CA SER A 63 -5.31 -17.73 7.79
C SER A 63 -4.76 -19.07 7.27
N ASN A 64 -3.66 -19.02 6.52
CA ASN A 64 -3.02 -20.21 5.96
C ASN A 64 -2.41 -21.08 7.07
N ILE A 65 -1.71 -20.47 8.04
CA ILE A 65 -1.17 -21.20 9.21
C ILE A 65 -2.30 -21.90 9.97
N ALA A 66 -3.42 -21.20 10.23
CA ALA A 66 -4.55 -21.79 10.92
C ALA A 66 -5.14 -22.99 10.15
N GLN A 67 -5.24 -22.87 8.82
CA GLN A 67 -5.76 -23.94 7.96
C GLN A 67 -4.81 -25.14 7.87
N ASP A 68 -3.54 -24.91 7.55
CA ASP A 68 -2.53 -25.95 7.32
C ASP A 68 -2.24 -26.76 8.59
N ASN A 69 -2.31 -26.11 9.74
CA ASN A 69 -2.15 -26.77 11.04
C ASN A 69 -3.48 -27.28 11.61
N GLN A 70 -4.60 -27.12 10.89
CA GLN A 70 -5.94 -27.52 11.32
C GLN A 70 -6.26 -27.04 12.74
N ILE A 71 -5.86 -25.80 13.06
CA ILE A 71 -6.07 -25.22 14.39
C ILE A 71 -7.57 -25.15 14.61
N THR A 72 -8.07 -25.98 15.52
CA THR A 72 -9.49 -26.03 15.86
C THR A 72 -9.83 -24.79 16.67
N ASN A 73 -10.77 -23.99 16.16
CA ASN A 73 -11.23 -22.83 16.90
C ASN A 73 -12.22 -23.23 18.00
N ARG A 74 -12.26 -22.45 19.07
CA ARG A 74 -13.12 -22.70 20.23
C ARG A 74 -14.63 -22.78 19.88
N LEU A 75 -15.04 -22.15 18.79
CA LEU A 75 -16.44 -22.15 18.35
C LEU A 75 -16.76 -23.33 17.42
N GLU A 76 -15.77 -24.18 17.14
CA GLU A 76 -15.90 -25.34 16.25
C GLU A 76 -16.52 -24.98 14.88
N THR A 77 -16.13 -23.82 14.34
CA THR A 77 -16.63 -23.35 13.04
C THR A 77 -15.77 -23.82 11.87
N ASP A 78 -14.54 -24.28 12.12
CA ASP A 78 -13.63 -24.89 11.13
C ASP A 78 -13.68 -26.42 11.17
N THR A 79 -13.66 -26.98 12.36
CA THR A 79 -13.73 -28.41 12.63
C THR A 79 -14.86 -28.69 13.61
N HIS A 80 -15.37 -29.91 13.58
CA HIS A 80 -16.30 -30.41 14.58
C HIS A 80 -15.72 -31.65 15.24
N LEU A 81 -15.96 -31.78 16.53
CA LEU A 81 -15.54 -32.95 17.29
C LEU A 81 -16.70 -33.94 17.39
N ALA A 82 -16.44 -35.18 17.00
CA ALA A 82 -17.36 -36.29 17.10
C ALA A 82 -16.82 -37.30 18.11
N TYR A 83 -17.56 -37.56 19.18
CA TYR A 83 -17.24 -38.60 20.14
C TYR A 83 -17.73 -39.95 19.64
N ILE A 84 -16.84 -40.93 19.58
CA ILE A 84 -17.15 -42.32 19.29
C ILE A 84 -17.28 -43.03 20.63
N TYR A 85 -18.42 -43.66 20.88
CA TYR A 85 -18.70 -44.36 22.13
C TYR A 85 -18.71 -45.88 21.93
N TYR A 86 -18.29 -46.61 22.96
CA TYR A 86 -18.55 -48.04 23.07
C TYR A 86 -19.88 -48.24 23.78
N GLU A 87 -20.74 -49.09 23.22
CA GLU A 87 -22.03 -49.46 23.80
C GLU A 87 -21.89 -50.79 24.53
N PHE A 88 -22.25 -50.83 25.82
CA PHE A 88 -22.31 -52.08 26.58
C PHE A 88 -23.57 -52.18 27.42
N PHE A 89 -24.01 -53.43 27.61
CA PHE A 89 -25.25 -53.77 28.30
C PHE A 89 -24.94 -54.27 29.71
N TYR A 90 -25.53 -53.64 30.72
CA TYR A 90 -25.49 -54.12 32.10
C TYR A 90 -26.87 -53.96 32.74
N ASP A 91 -27.42 -55.05 33.28
CA ASP A 91 -28.71 -55.07 33.99
C ASP A 91 -29.88 -54.41 33.23
N ASN A 92 -30.00 -54.70 31.93
CA ASN A 92 -30.98 -54.11 30.99
C ASN A 92 -30.82 -52.61 30.71
N PHE A 93 -29.73 -51.98 31.16
CA PHE A 93 -29.38 -50.62 30.80
C PHE A 93 -28.26 -50.59 29.76
N VAL A 94 -28.35 -49.60 28.87
CA VAL A 94 -27.31 -49.28 27.89
C VAL A 94 -26.42 -48.19 28.47
N TYR A 95 -25.13 -48.48 28.58
CA TYR A 95 -24.11 -47.52 28.99
C TYR A 95 -23.23 -47.14 27.80
N TYR A 96 -22.85 -45.87 27.74
CA TYR A 96 -21.97 -45.31 26.72
C TYR A 96 -20.70 -44.80 27.38
N GLU A 97 -19.56 -45.36 27.00
CA GLU A 97 -18.25 -44.85 27.38
C GLU A 97 -17.52 -44.26 26.17
N PRO A 98 -16.91 -43.06 26.29
CA PRO A 98 -16.20 -42.45 25.18
C PRO A 98 -14.94 -43.26 24.86
N LEU A 99 -14.90 -43.86 23.67
CA LEU A 99 -13.77 -44.65 23.19
C LEU A 99 -12.71 -43.76 22.56
N SER A 100 -13.12 -42.84 21.70
CA SER A 100 -12.22 -41.93 20.99
C SER A 100 -12.92 -40.66 20.55
N VAL A 101 -12.12 -39.65 20.24
CA VAL A 101 -12.58 -38.39 19.63
C VAL A 101 -12.09 -38.36 18.19
N SER A 102 -13.02 -38.19 17.27
CA SER A 102 -12.75 -37.91 15.86
C SER A 102 -12.97 -36.43 15.59
N SER A 103 -12.17 -35.85 14.70
CA SER A 103 -12.41 -34.51 14.18
C SER A 103 -12.79 -34.58 12.69
N GLY A 104 -13.76 -33.77 12.31
CA GLY A 104 -14.17 -33.62 10.91
C GLY A 104 -14.17 -32.15 10.50
N SER A 105 -13.89 -31.87 9.22
CA SER A 105 -14.02 -30.52 8.69
C SER A 105 -15.48 -30.08 8.71
N ARG A 106 -15.76 -28.84 9.12
CA ARG A 106 -17.05 -28.19 8.86
C ARG A 106 -17.20 -27.94 7.37
N THR A 107 -18.46 -27.83 6.95
CA THR A 107 -18.83 -27.52 5.57
C THR A 107 -19.86 -26.40 5.54
N TYR A 108 -19.72 -25.50 4.57
CA TYR A 108 -20.63 -24.39 4.32
C TYR A 108 -21.19 -24.49 2.89
N ASP A 109 -22.11 -23.59 2.54
CA ASP A 109 -22.78 -23.56 1.24
C ASP A 109 -23.40 -24.92 0.85
N ASN A 110 -24.28 -25.43 1.70
CA ASN A 110 -24.98 -26.70 1.48
C ASN A 110 -24.01 -27.86 1.20
N HIS A 111 -22.97 -27.97 2.03
CA HIS A 111 -21.91 -28.98 1.96
C HIS A 111 -20.96 -28.90 0.75
N THR A 112 -21.04 -27.83 -0.07
CA THR A 112 -20.15 -27.68 -1.24
C THR A 112 -18.78 -27.12 -0.90
N CYS A 113 -18.66 -26.34 0.20
CA CYS A 113 -17.41 -25.73 0.61
C CYS A 113 -16.90 -26.35 1.91
N LEU A 114 -15.76 -27.05 1.86
CA LEU A 114 -15.13 -27.69 3.03
C LEU A 114 -13.99 -26.84 3.58
N CYS A 115 -13.97 -26.65 4.90
CA CYS A 115 -12.90 -25.89 5.58
C CYS A 115 -11.51 -26.49 5.43
N SER A 116 -11.41 -27.82 5.31
CA SER A 116 -10.16 -28.49 4.99
C SER A 116 -9.60 -28.17 3.61
N LYS A 117 -10.44 -27.66 2.69
CA LYS A 117 -10.03 -27.29 1.32
C LYS A 117 -9.87 -25.80 1.13
N SER A 118 -10.70 -24.99 1.79
CA SER A 118 -10.68 -23.54 1.64
C SER A 118 -11.01 -22.84 2.96
N PRO A 119 -10.20 -21.87 3.41
CA PRO A 119 -10.50 -21.10 4.61
C PRO A 119 -11.56 -20.02 4.33
N TYR A 120 -11.89 -19.79 3.06
CA TYR A 120 -12.81 -18.75 2.59
C TYR A 120 -14.27 -19.21 2.59
N CYS A 121 -14.57 -20.46 2.93
CA CYS A 121 -15.95 -20.94 2.99
C CYS A 121 -16.74 -20.13 4.01
N LYS A 122 -17.96 -19.74 3.62
CA LYS A 122 -18.85 -18.93 4.43
C LYS A 122 -20.31 -19.27 4.17
N THR A 123 -21.17 -18.81 5.05
CA THR A 123 -22.61 -18.69 4.79
C THR A 123 -23.15 -17.51 5.59
N MET A 124 -24.30 -16.97 5.17
CA MET A 124 -24.95 -15.90 5.92
C MET A 124 -25.43 -16.44 7.28
N THR A 125 -25.19 -15.68 8.34
CA THR A 125 -25.64 -16.06 9.67
C THR A 125 -27.10 -15.68 9.91
N GLY A 126 -27.69 -16.21 10.97
CA GLY A 126 -29.09 -16.00 11.31
C GLY A 126 -29.43 -16.34 12.76
N ILE A 127 -30.62 -15.93 13.16
CA ILE A 127 -31.30 -16.40 14.37
C ILE A 127 -32.09 -17.65 13.99
N TYR A 128 -31.86 -18.73 14.73
CA TYR A 128 -32.47 -20.02 14.50
C TYR A 128 -33.38 -20.38 15.67
N ASP A 129 -34.53 -20.97 15.37
CA ASP A 129 -35.38 -21.58 16.39
C ASP A 129 -34.77 -22.92 16.75
N ALA A 130 -34.36 -23.08 18.01
CA ALA A 130 -33.99 -24.36 18.54
C ALA A 130 -35.26 -25.17 18.82
N TYR A 131 -35.93 -25.66 17.77
CA TYR A 131 -36.82 -26.79 17.95
C TYR A 131 -35.95 -27.98 18.36
N ALA A 132 -35.88 -28.22 19.67
CA ALA A 132 -35.50 -29.49 20.24
C ALA A 132 -36.52 -30.54 19.77
N GLY A 133 -36.33 -31.04 18.56
CA GLY A 133 -36.91 -32.30 18.13
C GLY A 133 -36.36 -33.39 19.06
N GLN A 134 -37.16 -33.72 20.07
CA GLN A 134 -37.14 -34.95 20.88
C GLN A 134 -35.79 -35.70 21.00
N TYR A 135 -35.30 -35.69 22.23
CA TYR A 135 -34.16 -36.42 22.80
C TYR A 135 -32.77 -35.81 22.53
N PRO A 136 -31.92 -35.66 23.57
CA PRO A 136 -30.49 -35.59 23.32
C PRO A 136 -30.12 -36.92 22.68
N ALA A 137 -29.78 -36.93 21.39
CA ALA A 137 -29.04 -38.07 20.86
C ALA A 137 -27.78 -38.17 21.73
N PRO A 138 -27.51 -39.30 22.40
CA PRO A 138 -26.31 -39.48 23.19
C PRO A 138 -25.10 -39.72 22.28
N PHE A 139 -24.97 -38.96 21.19
CA PHE A 139 -24.02 -39.25 20.13
C PHE A 139 -23.64 -37.98 19.39
N GLY A 140 -22.33 -37.74 19.29
CA GLY A 140 -21.68 -36.70 18.48
C GLY A 140 -21.85 -36.90 16.97
N VAL A 141 -23.05 -37.30 16.54
CA VAL A 141 -23.51 -37.19 15.17
C VAL A 141 -24.32 -35.91 15.10
N ILE A 142 -23.64 -34.81 14.77
CA ILE A 142 -24.30 -33.58 14.31
C ILE A 142 -24.85 -33.87 12.91
N ASN A 143 -25.89 -34.70 12.83
CA ASN A 143 -26.91 -34.44 11.84
C ASN A 143 -27.43 -33.07 12.25
N SER A 144 -27.08 -32.05 11.46
CA SER A 144 -27.44 -30.65 11.65
C SER A 144 -28.70 -30.53 12.48
N ILE A 145 -28.57 -30.01 13.71
CA ILE A 145 -29.71 -29.42 14.40
C ILE A 145 -30.09 -28.26 13.49
N GLN A 146 -30.94 -28.56 12.51
CA GLN A 146 -31.34 -27.63 11.49
C GLN A 146 -32.47 -26.85 12.15
N GLY A 147 -32.07 -25.98 13.07
CA GLY A 147 -32.96 -24.98 13.61
C GLY A 147 -33.60 -24.27 12.44
N ASN A 148 -34.90 -24.01 12.54
CA ASN A 148 -35.57 -23.27 11.49
C ASN A 148 -35.02 -21.84 11.51
N LEU A 149 -34.46 -21.37 10.40
CA LEU A 149 -33.99 -20.00 10.28
C LEU A 149 -35.18 -19.05 10.47
N ILE A 150 -35.21 -18.34 11.60
CA ILE A 150 -36.27 -17.38 11.92
C ILE A 150 -35.97 -16.05 11.25
N PHE A 151 -34.71 -15.61 11.36
CA PHE A 151 -34.29 -14.31 10.90
C PHE A 151 -32.87 -14.38 10.33
N PRO A 152 -32.67 -14.23 9.00
CA PRO A 152 -31.33 -14.02 8.48
C PRO A 152 -30.78 -12.68 8.99
N VAL A 153 -29.48 -12.59 9.20
CA VAL A 153 -28.80 -11.32 9.50
C VAL A 153 -28.00 -10.90 8.27
N PRO A 154 -28.59 -10.11 7.35
CA PRO A 154 -27.94 -9.69 6.12
C PRO A 154 -26.60 -9.01 6.38
N GLY A 155 -25.61 -9.39 5.59
CA GLY A 155 -24.29 -8.78 5.64
C GLY A 155 -23.40 -9.24 6.79
N VAL A 156 -23.83 -10.23 7.57
CA VAL A 156 -22.97 -10.91 8.57
C VAL A 156 -22.83 -12.37 8.18
N ASN A 157 -21.59 -12.82 8.04
CA ASN A 157 -21.27 -14.18 7.66
C ASN A 157 -20.67 -14.95 8.83
N VAL A 158 -20.90 -16.26 8.81
CA VAL A 158 -20.15 -17.27 9.56
C VAL A 158 -19.36 -18.13 8.56
N GLY A 159 -18.23 -18.68 8.96
CA GLY A 159 -17.37 -19.43 8.06
C GLY A 159 -16.31 -20.21 8.82
N CYS A 160 -15.37 -20.79 8.08
CA CYS A 160 -14.32 -21.63 8.66
C CYS A 160 -13.53 -20.91 9.74
N THR A 161 -13.05 -19.71 9.44
CA THR A 161 -12.35 -18.86 10.40
C THR A 161 -13.16 -17.60 10.67
N VAL A 162 -13.09 -17.10 11.91
CA VAL A 162 -13.72 -15.83 12.28
C VAL A 162 -13.15 -14.68 11.45
N LEU A 163 -11.84 -14.71 11.15
CA LEU A 163 -11.18 -13.70 10.31
C LEU A 163 -11.81 -13.66 8.91
N GLN A 164 -11.86 -14.78 8.21
CA GLN A 164 -12.41 -14.82 6.86
C GLN A 164 -13.91 -14.53 6.84
N ALA A 165 -14.66 -14.98 7.85
CA ALA A 165 -16.08 -14.65 7.98
C ALA A 165 -16.30 -13.13 8.13
N VAL A 166 -15.51 -12.47 8.98
CA VAL A 166 -15.56 -11.02 9.19
C VAL A 166 -15.14 -10.26 7.94
N LEU A 167 -14.00 -10.59 7.32
CA LEU A 167 -13.52 -9.90 6.10
C LEU A 167 -14.52 -10.01 4.95
N GLN A 168 -15.27 -11.11 4.87
CA GLN A 168 -16.26 -11.31 3.83
C GLN A 168 -17.65 -10.72 4.16
N SER A 169 -17.85 -10.18 5.36
CA SER A 169 -19.08 -9.51 5.78
C SER A 169 -19.08 -8.04 5.34
N ASP A 170 -20.26 -7.44 5.17
CA ASP A 170 -20.44 -6.05 4.73
C ASP A 170 -21.34 -5.22 5.67
N LEU A 171 -21.84 -5.85 6.75
CA LEU A 171 -22.66 -5.24 7.79
C LEU A 171 -23.96 -4.60 7.26
N GLN A 172 -24.52 -5.08 6.15
CA GLN A 172 -25.76 -4.55 5.56
C GLN A 172 -26.88 -4.31 6.59
N CYS A 173 -27.10 -5.23 7.53
CA CYS A 173 -28.13 -5.09 8.57
C CYS A 173 -27.89 -3.87 9.50
N PHE A 174 -26.63 -3.49 9.73
CA PHE A 174 -26.27 -2.40 10.64
C PHE A 174 -26.50 -1.01 10.05
N TYR A 175 -26.61 -0.90 8.72
CA TYR A 175 -27.02 0.33 8.04
C TYR A 175 -28.55 0.46 7.93
N ASN A 176 -29.28 -0.65 8.07
CA ASN A 176 -30.72 -0.68 7.91
C ASN A 176 -31.45 -0.65 9.27
N ARG A 177 -32.19 0.43 9.54
CA ARG A 177 -32.91 0.61 10.81
C ARG A 177 -33.90 -0.52 11.10
N SER A 178 -34.63 -1.00 10.09
CA SER A 178 -35.63 -2.05 10.26
C SER A 178 -34.97 -3.38 10.58
N CYS A 179 -33.89 -3.72 9.87
CA CYS A 179 -33.14 -4.95 10.11
C CYS A 179 -32.55 -4.95 11.53
N LEU A 180 -31.88 -3.86 11.91
CA LEU A 180 -31.25 -3.74 13.23
C LEU A 180 -32.28 -3.78 14.36
N SER A 181 -33.45 -3.15 14.18
CA SER A 181 -34.54 -3.20 15.17
C SER A 181 -35.07 -4.62 15.36
N GLN A 182 -35.21 -5.40 14.28
CA GLN A 182 -35.62 -6.80 14.37
C GLN A 182 -34.54 -7.65 15.05
N LEU A 183 -33.28 -7.46 14.67
CA LEU A 183 -32.15 -8.14 15.32
C LEU A 183 -32.12 -7.86 16.83
N ASN A 184 -32.27 -6.59 17.24
CA ASN A 184 -32.32 -6.21 18.65
C ASN A 184 -33.46 -6.93 19.38
N SER A 185 -34.63 -7.12 18.75
CA SER A 185 -35.76 -7.81 19.39
C SER A 185 -35.45 -9.26 19.77
N TYR A 186 -34.64 -9.97 18.99
CA TYR A 186 -34.19 -11.33 19.31
C TYR A 186 -33.08 -11.38 20.36
N LEU A 187 -32.29 -10.31 20.48
CA LEU A 187 -31.14 -10.23 21.37
C LEU A 187 -31.42 -9.52 22.69
N ASN A 188 -32.58 -8.89 22.85
CA ASN A 188 -32.95 -8.14 24.05
C ASN A 188 -33.05 -9.03 25.31
N ASP A 189 -33.47 -10.28 25.14
CA ASP A 189 -33.61 -11.25 26.25
C ASP A 189 -32.27 -11.96 26.58
N SER A 190 -31.18 -11.61 25.88
CA SER A 190 -29.84 -12.09 26.18
C SER A 190 -29.33 -11.52 27.51
N PRO A 191 -28.50 -12.27 28.27
CA PRO A 191 -27.76 -11.72 29.42
C PRO A 191 -26.91 -10.49 29.07
N TYR A 192 -26.60 -10.32 27.79
CA TYR A 192 -25.88 -9.18 27.22
C TYR A 192 -26.77 -8.49 26.19
N PRO A 193 -27.68 -7.60 26.62
CA PRO A 193 -28.65 -7.00 25.73
C PRO A 193 -27.94 -6.11 24.71
N PHE A 194 -28.27 -6.32 23.44
CA PHE A 194 -27.63 -5.67 22.32
C PHE A 194 -28.45 -4.45 21.89
N TYR A 195 -27.96 -3.26 22.24
CA TYR A 195 -28.56 -1.99 21.84
C TYR A 195 -27.68 -1.25 20.84
N ALA A 196 -27.70 -1.70 19.58
CA ALA A 196 -27.00 -1.00 18.52
C ALA A 196 -27.87 0.11 17.91
N LYS A 197 -27.22 1.23 17.58
CA LYS A 197 -27.79 2.27 16.72
C LYS A 197 -27.39 2.02 15.27
N PRO A 198 -28.27 2.35 14.30
CA PRO A 198 -27.93 2.23 12.89
C PRO A 198 -26.71 3.08 12.54
N LEU A 199 -25.79 2.51 11.77
CA LEU A 199 -24.62 3.21 11.25
C LEU A 199 -25.05 4.30 10.27
N GLN A 200 -24.41 5.46 10.34
CA GLN A 200 -24.63 6.55 9.38
C GLN A 200 -23.67 6.38 8.20
N VAL A 201 -24.21 6.42 6.98
CA VAL A 201 -23.42 6.31 5.75
C VAL A 201 -22.91 7.70 5.37
N THR A 202 -21.61 7.95 5.55
CA THR A 202 -20.92 9.07 4.91
C THR A 202 -20.48 8.61 3.51
N SER A 203 -21.43 8.62 2.58
CA SER A 203 -21.41 8.58 1.10
C SER A 203 -20.25 7.97 0.25
N SER A 204 -19.04 7.69 0.71
CA SER A 204 -17.94 7.19 -0.15
C SER A 204 -17.71 5.68 -0.11
N LEU A 205 -18.18 4.96 0.92
CA LEU A 205 -17.73 3.59 1.22
C LEU A 205 -18.85 2.54 1.38
N SER A 206 -20.06 2.78 0.84
CA SER A 206 -21.17 1.83 0.98
C SER A 206 -21.77 1.38 -0.36
N PRO A 207 -22.02 0.06 -0.56
CA PRO A 207 -21.71 -1.07 0.35
C PRO A 207 -20.37 -1.74 -0.01
N ALA A 208 -19.35 -1.53 0.81
CA ALA A 208 -18.04 -2.19 0.73
C ALA A 208 -17.96 -3.32 1.78
N THR A 209 -17.28 -4.44 1.47
CA THR A 209 -17.02 -5.49 2.47
C THR A 209 -15.98 -5.01 3.48
N ILE A 210 -16.00 -5.56 4.70
CA ILE A 210 -14.96 -5.27 5.71
C ILE A 210 -13.58 -5.60 5.15
N GLY A 211 -13.46 -6.66 4.36
CA GLY A 211 -12.22 -7.03 3.68
C GLY A 211 -11.73 -5.94 2.72
N SER A 212 -12.62 -5.32 1.95
CA SER A 212 -12.23 -4.19 1.10
C SER A 212 -11.81 -2.96 1.90
N LEU A 213 -12.47 -2.68 3.03
CA LEU A 213 -12.04 -1.62 3.95
C LEU A 213 -10.65 -1.92 4.50
N VAL A 214 -10.43 -3.14 4.98
CA VAL A 214 -9.15 -3.60 5.50
C VAL A 214 -8.04 -3.56 4.43
N ASN A 215 -8.37 -3.88 3.18
CA ASN A 215 -7.42 -3.78 2.07
C ASN A 215 -6.96 -2.34 1.81
N SER A 216 -7.80 -1.35 2.15
CA SER A 216 -7.49 0.08 2.14
C SER A 216 -7.07 0.60 3.52
N LEU A 217 -6.60 -0.29 4.41
CA LEU A 217 -6.17 0.03 5.78
C LEU A 217 -7.25 0.74 6.62
N MET A 218 -8.53 0.57 6.27
CA MET A 218 -9.66 1.21 6.94
C MET A 218 -9.50 2.74 7.04
N VAL A 219 -8.72 3.34 6.12
CA VAL A 219 -8.47 4.78 6.02
C VAL A 219 -9.33 5.34 4.88
N ASP A 220 -10.05 6.41 5.16
CA ASP A 220 -10.93 7.06 4.17
C ASP A 220 -10.15 7.87 3.13
N ASN A 221 -9.13 8.63 3.58
CA ASN A 221 -8.27 9.42 2.71
C ASN A 221 -6.90 9.67 3.34
N TRP A 222 -5.86 9.65 2.50
CA TRP A 222 -4.50 9.99 2.88
C TRP A 222 -4.20 11.45 2.50
N THR A 223 -3.86 12.26 3.50
CA THR A 223 -3.49 13.66 3.28
C THR A 223 -2.01 13.86 3.53
N LEU A 224 -1.27 14.24 2.48
CA LEU A 224 0.14 14.59 2.58
C LEU A 224 0.32 16.10 2.49
N THR A 225 1.00 16.68 3.48
CA THR A 225 1.37 18.10 3.50
C THR A 225 2.84 18.25 3.16
N ALA A 226 3.14 18.61 1.92
CA ALA A 226 4.50 18.89 1.45
C ALA A 226 4.64 20.35 1.01
N SER A 227 5.81 20.95 1.25
CA SER A 227 6.13 22.34 0.91
C SER A 227 7.42 22.41 0.11
N TYR A 228 7.30 22.79 -1.17
CA TYR A 228 8.48 22.99 -2.02
C TYR A 228 9.38 24.12 -1.49
N SER A 229 8.80 25.19 -0.94
CA SER A 229 9.57 26.28 -0.34
C SER A 229 10.45 25.77 0.79
N SER A 230 9.89 24.98 1.72
CA SER A 230 10.63 24.44 2.85
C SER A 230 11.74 23.48 2.41
N TYR A 231 11.47 22.68 1.38
CA TYR A 231 12.48 21.83 0.72
C TYR A 231 13.61 22.67 0.12
N PHE A 232 13.28 23.67 -0.69
CA PHE A 232 14.25 24.53 -1.37
C PHE A 232 15.11 25.31 -0.36
N ASP A 233 14.50 25.85 0.70
CA ASP A 233 15.21 26.57 1.76
C ASP A 233 16.20 25.68 2.52
N THR A 234 15.94 24.38 2.60
CA THR A 234 16.81 23.41 3.27
C THR A 234 17.90 22.88 2.34
N CYS A 235 17.57 22.66 1.06
CA CYS A 235 18.43 21.93 0.12
C CYS A 235 19.23 22.82 -0.83
N HIS A 236 19.04 24.15 -0.82
CA HIS A 236 19.82 25.01 -1.72
C HIS A 236 21.32 25.01 -1.37
N PRO A 237 22.21 25.07 -2.38
CA PRO A 237 23.63 25.12 -2.12
C PRO A 237 24.00 26.45 -1.48
N SER A 238 24.89 26.40 -0.49
CA SER A 238 25.45 27.60 0.15
C SER A 238 26.25 28.47 -0.82
N GLN A 239 26.70 27.92 -1.95
CA GLN A 239 27.41 28.64 -3.00
C GLN A 239 27.01 28.14 -4.39
N CYS A 240 26.52 29.05 -5.24
CA CYS A 240 26.28 28.77 -6.65
C CYS A 240 27.60 28.94 -7.43
N LYS A 241 28.05 27.89 -8.13
CA LYS A 241 29.13 27.98 -9.11
C LYS A 241 28.55 28.04 -10.51
N TYR A 242 28.77 29.15 -11.20
CA TYR A 242 28.44 29.28 -12.61
C TYR A 242 29.55 28.64 -13.45
N VAL A 243 29.19 27.64 -14.24
CA VAL A 243 30.08 27.12 -15.29
C VAL A 243 29.81 27.92 -16.55
N TYR A 244 30.72 28.84 -16.86
CA TYR A 244 30.70 29.52 -18.15
C TYR A 244 31.11 28.52 -19.23
N VAL A 245 30.12 27.95 -19.92
CA VAL A 245 30.37 27.18 -21.13
C VAL A 245 30.57 28.18 -22.27
N GLU A 246 31.79 28.71 -22.39
CA GLU A 246 32.16 29.44 -23.60
C GLU A 246 32.06 28.46 -24.77
N LYS A 247 31.11 28.72 -25.68
CA LYS A 247 31.07 28.01 -26.96
C LYS A 247 32.30 28.44 -27.75
N PHE A 248 33.34 27.62 -27.71
CA PHE A 248 34.57 27.85 -28.46
C PHE A 248 34.25 27.82 -29.96
N HIS A 249 33.99 28.97 -30.55
CA HIS A 249 33.72 29.11 -31.97
C HIS A 249 35.04 28.98 -32.74
N ILE A 250 35.46 27.74 -33.00
CA ILE A 250 36.71 27.39 -33.72
C ILE A 250 36.90 28.25 -34.99
N ILE A 251 35.81 28.46 -35.74
CA ILE A 251 35.82 29.28 -36.96
C ILE A 251 36.18 30.75 -36.66
N TYR A 252 35.68 31.31 -35.56
CA TYR A 252 35.99 32.68 -35.14
C TYR A 252 37.47 32.83 -34.75
N THR A 253 38.02 31.86 -34.02
CA THR A 253 39.44 31.86 -33.64
C THR A 253 40.37 31.74 -34.86
N ILE A 254 40.05 30.86 -35.80
CA ILE A 254 40.84 30.68 -37.04
C ILE A 254 40.77 31.94 -37.92
N THR A 255 39.57 32.51 -38.12
CA THR A 255 39.42 33.70 -38.96
C THR A 255 40.11 34.92 -38.35
N THR A 256 40.06 35.08 -37.03
CA THR A 256 40.72 36.19 -36.33
C THR A 256 42.25 36.08 -36.39
N THR A 257 42.81 34.87 -36.22
CA THR A 257 44.26 34.65 -36.30
C THR A 257 44.79 34.83 -37.72
N VAL A 258 44.10 34.29 -38.73
CA VAL A 258 44.45 34.50 -40.15
C VAL A 258 44.35 35.98 -40.53
N GLY A 259 43.28 36.67 -40.09
CA GLY A 259 43.09 38.10 -40.31
C GLY A 259 44.20 38.94 -39.69
N PHE A 260 44.65 38.60 -38.48
CA PHE A 260 45.74 39.30 -37.79
C PHE A 260 47.09 39.11 -38.50
N ILE A 261 47.44 37.88 -38.89
CA ILE A 261 48.67 37.58 -39.63
C ILE A 261 48.66 38.31 -40.99
N GLY A 262 47.54 38.22 -41.72
CA GLY A 262 47.38 38.92 -43.00
C GLY A 262 47.49 40.43 -42.86
N GLY A 263 46.85 41.01 -41.85
CA GLY A 263 46.92 42.45 -41.56
C GLY A 263 48.35 42.93 -41.28
N ILE A 264 49.08 42.22 -40.41
CA ILE A 264 50.47 42.57 -40.07
C ILE A 264 51.38 42.53 -41.30
N VAL A 265 51.31 41.47 -42.11
CA VAL A 265 52.14 41.34 -43.31
C VAL A 265 51.86 42.46 -44.30
N THR A 266 50.58 42.80 -44.48
CA THR A 266 50.16 43.87 -45.40
C THR A 266 50.66 45.23 -44.93
N ILE A 267 50.51 45.55 -43.65
CA ILE A 267 51.02 46.80 -43.05
C ILE A 267 52.54 46.88 -43.17
N LEU A 268 53.26 45.79 -42.90
CA LEU A 268 54.72 45.74 -43.03
C LEU A 268 55.15 46.03 -44.47
N MET A 269 54.51 45.42 -45.47
CA MET A 269 54.84 45.66 -46.89
C MET A 269 54.61 47.11 -47.30
N ILE A 270 53.50 47.71 -46.86
CA ILE A 270 53.17 49.11 -47.16
C ILE A 270 54.20 50.05 -46.51
N LEU A 271 54.62 49.78 -45.27
CA LEU A 271 55.59 50.61 -44.55
C LEU A 271 57.04 50.41 -45.04
N MET A 272 57.40 49.24 -45.57
CA MET A 272 58.75 48.99 -46.08
C MET A 272 59.09 49.86 -47.31
N LEU A 273 58.13 50.12 -48.19
CA LEU A 273 58.35 50.95 -49.40
C LEU A 273 58.81 52.41 -49.10
N PRO A 274 58.11 53.18 -48.24
CA PRO A 274 58.56 54.52 -47.86
C PRO A 274 59.84 54.50 -47.00
N VAL A 275 60.03 53.48 -46.15
CA VAL A 275 61.24 53.38 -45.31
C VAL A 275 62.48 53.13 -46.16
N VAL A 276 62.44 52.19 -47.12
CA VAL A 276 63.58 51.90 -48.00
C VAL A 276 63.90 53.10 -48.89
N THR A 277 62.89 53.78 -49.45
CA THR A 277 63.12 54.99 -50.25
C THR A 277 63.68 56.14 -49.43
N PHE A 278 63.26 56.30 -48.17
CA PHE A 278 63.80 57.28 -47.24
C PHE A 278 65.28 57.01 -46.90
N ILE A 279 65.63 55.73 -46.66
CA ILE A 279 67.02 55.32 -46.40
C ILE A 279 67.90 55.53 -47.65
N ARG A 280 67.42 55.15 -48.84
CA ARG A 280 68.15 55.33 -50.11
C ARG A 280 68.38 56.81 -50.47
N LYS A 281 67.42 57.69 -50.16
CA LYS A 281 67.59 59.15 -50.36
C LYS A 281 68.67 59.76 -49.46
N ARG A 282 68.97 59.15 -48.31
CA ARG A 282 70.05 59.62 -47.42
C ARG A 282 71.45 59.11 -47.82
N SER A 283 71.56 58.05 -48.63
CA SER A 283 72.85 57.46 -49.00
C SER A 283 73.43 57.92 -50.35
N VAL A 284 72.68 58.66 -51.19
CA VAL A 284 73.20 59.26 -52.43
C VAL A 284 73.59 60.73 -52.18
N LYS A 285 74.88 61.00 -51.95
CA LYS A 285 75.45 62.36 -52.05
C LYS A 285 75.90 62.62 -53.51
N PRO A 286 75.63 63.78 -54.11
CA PRO A 286 76.21 64.16 -55.40
C PRO A 286 77.71 64.48 -55.28
N GLN A 287 78.53 63.90 -56.17
CA GLN A 287 79.91 64.33 -56.42
C GLN A 287 79.91 65.70 -57.11
N SER A 288 80.52 66.72 -56.49
CA SER A 288 80.79 68.02 -57.11
C SER A 288 82.14 68.00 -57.83
N LEU A 289 82.12 68.17 -59.15
CA LEU A 289 83.25 68.62 -59.98
C LEU A 289 83.49 70.12 -59.77
N THR A 290 84.75 70.53 -59.55
CA THR A 290 85.36 71.82 -59.96
C THR A 290 86.82 71.86 -59.47
N THR A 291 87.81 72.57 -60.02
CA THR A 291 88.27 72.96 -61.37
C THR A 291 89.71 73.49 -61.11
N ILE A 292 90.59 73.33 -62.09
CA ILE A 292 92.01 73.71 -62.09
C ILE A 292 92.21 75.22 -61.88
N GLY A 293 93.20 75.57 -61.07
CA GLY A 293 93.85 76.88 -60.95
C GLY A 293 95.24 76.67 -60.38
#